data_AF-K5ZRG6-F1
#
_entry.id   AF-K5ZRG6-F1
#
_cell.length_a   1.000
_cell.length_b   1.000
_cell.length_c   1.000
_cell.angle_alpha   90.00
_cell.angle_beta   90.00
_cell.angle_gamma   90.00
#
_symmetry.space_group_name_H-M   'P 1'
#
loop_
_entity.id
_entity.type
_entity.pdbx_description
1 polymer ?
#
loop_
_entity_poly.entity_id
_entity_poly.type
_entity_poly.pdbx_seq_one_letter_code
_entity_poly.pdbx_strand_id
1 'polypeptide(L)'
;MKIQYMSDLHLEFSDNSRWLKHNELPVTGDVLVLAGDIFYLKNKVAPLANFWKWASANYRQVLIVPGNHEYYNYCDVMDKGLQWNWMFKKNVGYYQNQVVRIDDTDFIMNTLWSQISPSDEYFVWKGMNDFRQIMYNGKLLQTEEFNQMHNFCLDFIKQSLAESTAEHIVVITHHLPTLEVVASHHKGSVLNSAFATELSRLIADNRIDAWIYGHSHTNIDAEINGTKVVCNQMGYVFQNEHITNGFDPGKCLVL
;
A
#
# COMPACT_ATOMS: atom_id res chain seq x y z
N MET A 1 11.72 -1.45 17.30
CA MET A 1 10.43 -0.70 17.30
C MET A 1 9.27 -1.66 16.98
N LYS A 2 8.06 -1.51 17.54
CA LYS A 2 6.92 -2.37 17.19
C LYS A 2 5.98 -1.69 16.18
N ILE A 3 5.75 -2.33 15.04
CA ILE A 3 4.96 -1.77 13.93
C ILE A 3 3.72 -2.64 13.73
N GLN A 4 2.54 -2.06 13.94
CA GLN A 4 1.28 -2.67 13.53
C GLN A 4 0.98 -2.28 12.09
N TYR A 5 0.51 -3.21 11.27
CA TYR A 5 0.29 -2.94 9.85
C TYR A 5 -0.98 -3.60 9.33
N MET A 6 -1.62 -2.91 8.39
CA MET A 6 -2.80 -3.37 7.66
C MET A 6 -2.96 -2.61 6.34
N SER A 7 -3.77 -3.14 5.43
CA SER A 7 -4.11 -2.51 4.15
C SER A 7 -5.49 -2.95 3.68
N ASP A 8 -5.95 -2.37 2.57
CA ASP A 8 -7.17 -2.80 1.88
C ASP A 8 -8.40 -2.73 2.81
N LEU A 9 -8.42 -1.72 3.70
CA LEU A 9 -9.53 -1.50 4.63
C LEU A 9 -10.80 -1.07 3.89
N HIS A 10 -10.66 -0.47 2.70
CA HIS A 10 -11.72 -0.02 1.81
C HIS A 10 -12.90 0.66 2.53
N LEU A 11 -12.62 1.70 3.30
CA LEU A 11 -13.61 2.41 4.09
C LEU A 11 -14.66 3.13 3.21
N GLU A 12 -14.42 3.25 1.91
CA GLU A 12 -15.43 3.65 0.92
C GLU A 12 -16.64 2.70 0.85
N PHE A 13 -16.47 1.42 1.20
CA PHE A 13 -17.54 0.43 1.15
C PHE A 13 -18.25 0.33 2.49
N SER A 14 -19.58 0.33 2.43
CA SER A 14 -20.41 0.40 3.63
C SER A 14 -20.24 -0.82 4.55
N ASP A 15 -19.95 -1.99 4.01
CA ASP A 15 -19.77 -3.22 4.79
C ASP A 15 -18.42 -3.23 5.52
N ASN A 16 -17.33 -2.79 4.87
CA ASN A 16 -16.02 -2.57 5.49
C ASN A 16 -16.09 -1.53 6.61
N SER A 17 -16.66 -0.36 6.32
CA SER A 17 -16.90 0.69 7.32
C SER A 17 -17.76 0.21 8.50
N ARG A 18 -18.80 -0.59 8.24
CA ARG A 18 -19.67 -1.15 9.28
C ARG A 18 -18.90 -2.17 10.13
N TRP A 19 -18.11 -3.04 9.50
CA TRP A 19 -17.29 -4.02 10.21
C TRP A 19 -16.34 -3.33 11.20
N LEU A 20 -15.58 -2.31 10.76
CA LEU A 20 -14.66 -1.58 11.64
C LEU A 20 -15.36 -0.76 12.72
N LYS A 21 -16.61 -0.35 12.50
CA LYS A 21 -17.41 0.31 13.55
C LYS A 21 -17.82 -0.65 14.67
N HIS A 22 -18.02 -1.93 14.36
CA HIS A 22 -18.50 -2.94 15.29
C HIS A 22 -17.41 -3.85 15.86
N ASN A 23 -16.19 -3.78 15.31
CA ASN A 23 -15.04 -4.54 15.77
C ASN A 23 -13.93 -3.58 16.19
N GLU A 24 -13.58 -3.60 17.47
CA GLU A 24 -12.46 -2.81 17.97
C GLU A 24 -11.13 -3.40 17.48
N LEU A 25 -10.28 -2.56 16.91
CA LEU A 25 -8.91 -2.96 16.57
C LEU A 25 -8.03 -2.85 17.82
N PRO A 26 -7.28 -3.90 18.17
CA PRO A 26 -6.32 -3.81 19.27
C PRO A 26 -5.17 -2.88 18.88
N VAL A 27 -4.62 -2.18 19.86
CA VAL A 27 -3.41 -1.36 19.69
C VAL A 27 -2.21 -2.26 19.98
N THR A 28 -1.51 -2.69 18.94
CA THR A 28 -0.42 -3.68 19.07
C THR A 28 0.95 -3.14 18.67
N GLY A 29 1.10 -1.87 18.28
CA GLY A 29 2.38 -1.27 17.91
C GLY A 29 2.54 0.19 18.34
N ASP A 30 3.77 0.69 18.24
CA ASP A 30 4.15 2.09 18.49
C ASP A 30 3.75 2.99 17.30
N VAL A 31 3.88 2.42 16.09
CA VAL A 31 3.53 3.01 14.81
C VAL A 31 2.50 2.13 14.11
N LEU A 32 1.52 2.77 13.45
CA LEU A 32 0.56 2.09 12.59
C LEU A 32 0.90 2.38 11.12
N VAL A 33 1.08 1.34 10.32
CA VAL A 33 1.25 1.42 8.87
C VAL A 33 -0.04 0.99 8.18
N LEU A 34 -0.53 1.83 7.28
CA LEU A 34 -1.67 1.58 6.41
C LEU A 34 -1.20 1.52 4.95
N ALA A 35 -1.00 0.32 4.42
CA ALA A 35 -0.32 0.09 3.14
C ALA A 35 -1.26 0.12 1.91
N GLY A 36 -2.04 1.20 1.80
CA GLY A 36 -2.93 1.47 0.66
C GLY A 36 -4.34 0.89 0.77
N ASP A 37 -5.20 1.41 -0.09
CA ASP A 37 -6.62 1.08 -0.23
C ASP A 37 -7.40 1.27 1.06
N ILE A 38 -7.27 2.45 1.64
CA ILE A 38 -7.93 2.83 2.88
C ILE A 38 -9.23 3.58 2.60
N PHE A 39 -9.21 4.62 1.75
CA PHE A 39 -10.40 5.29 1.24
C PHE A 39 -10.09 6.22 0.06
N TYR A 40 -11.12 6.62 -0.69
CA TYR A 40 -10.96 7.54 -1.82
C TYR A 40 -10.47 8.94 -1.41
N LEU A 41 -9.39 9.43 -2.01
CA LEU A 41 -8.87 10.80 -1.79
C LEU A 41 -9.85 11.89 -2.22
N LYS A 42 -10.70 11.60 -3.23
CA LYS A 42 -11.74 12.52 -3.68
C LYS A 42 -12.78 12.83 -2.59
N ASN A 43 -12.96 11.93 -1.63
CA ASN A 43 -13.82 12.17 -0.48
C ASN A 43 -13.11 13.14 0.47
N LYS A 44 -13.43 14.44 0.34
CA LYS A 44 -12.85 15.53 1.16
C LYS A 44 -13.05 15.37 2.67
N VAL A 45 -14.00 14.54 3.08
CA VAL A 45 -14.18 14.13 4.47
C VAL A 45 -13.68 12.70 4.56
N ALA A 46 -12.57 12.47 5.26
CA ALA A 46 -12.13 11.12 5.56
C ALA A 46 -13.28 10.42 6.29
N PRO A 47 -13.87 9.36 5.68
CA PRO A 47 -14.96 8.65 6.33
C PRO A 47 -14.39 8.10 7.64
N LEU A 48 -15.22 8.14 8.70
CA LEU A 48 -14.88 7.60 10.03
C LEU A 48 -13.95 8.48 10.89
N ALA A 49 -14.44 9.66 11.29
CA ALA A 49 -13.79 10.51 12.29
C ALA A 49 -13.35 9.76 13.57
N ASN A 50 -14.08 8.71 13.98
CA ASN A 50 -13.74 7.87 15.13
C ASN A 50 -12.49 7.00 14.88
N PHE A 51 -12.35 6.40 13.70
CA PHE A 51 -11.16 5.60 13.35
C PHE A 51 -9.91 6.48 13.43
N TRP A 52 -9.96 7.66 12.81
CA TRP A 52 -8.84 8.60 12.84
C TRP A 52 -8.56 9.18 14.24
N LYS A 53 -9.60 9.36 15.06
CA LYS A 53 -9.44 9.77 16.47
C LYS A 53 -8.74 8.68 17.27
N TRP A 54 -9.16 7.42 17.11
CA TRP A 54 -8.53 6.26 17.75
C TRP A 54 -7.08 6.12 17.31
N ALA A 55 -6.80 6.13 16.00
CA ALA A 55 -5.44 5.97 15.48
C ALA A 55 -4.52 7.11 15.97
N SER A 56 -4.99 8.36 15.89
CA SER A 56 -4.20 9.52 16.36
C SER A 56 -3.90 9.50 17.86
N ALA A 57 -4.81 8.94 18.66
CA ALA A 57 -4.66 8.88 20.11
C ALA A 57 -3.74 7.75 20.60
N ASN A 58 -3.68 6.64 19.85
CA ASN A 58 -3.02 5.41 20.30
C ASN A 58 -1.65 5.16 19.70
N TYR A 59 -1.33 5.72 18.53
CA TYR A 59 -0.03 5.53 17.90
C TYR A 59 0.78 6.82 17.93
N ARG A 60 2.11 6.70 18.03
CA ARG A 60 3.02 7.84 17.93
C ARG A 60 2.93 8.47 16.55
N GLN A 61 2.88 7.64 15.51
CA GLN A 61 2.73 8.03 14.12
C GLN A 61 1.87 6.99 13.39
N VAL A 62 1.07 7.46 12.45
CA VAL A 62 0.31 6.62 11.53
C VAL A 62 0.72 7.02 10.12
N LEU A 63 1.27 6.04 9.41
CA LEU A 63 1.88 6.19 8.10
C LEU A 63 0.95 5.56 7.07
N ILE A 64 0.40 6.35 6.15
CA ILE A 64 -0.47 5.84 5.09
C ILE A 64 0.22 5.97 3.74
N VAL A 65 0.29 4.86 3.02
CA VAL A 65 0.64 4.83 1.59
C VAL A 65 -0.66 4.87 0.79
N PRO A 66 -0.78 5.67 -0.28
CA PRO A 66 -1.94 5.56 -1.17
C PRO A 66 -1.82 4.28 -2.01
N GLY A 67 -2.91 3.53 -2.10
CA GLY A 67 -3.11 2.47 -3.08
C GLY A 67 -3.76 2.97 -4.36
N ASN A 68 -4.27 2.06 -5.19
CA ASN A 68 -4.96 2.44 -6.43
C ASN A 68 -6.39 2.95 -6.14
N HIS A 69 -7.09 2.40 -5.13
CA HIS A 69 -8.43 2.86 -4.76
C HIS A 69 -8.43 4.28 -4.20
N GLU A 70 -7.35 4.75 -3.57
CA GLU A 70 -7.22 6.17 -3.20
C GLU A 70 -7.51 7.10 -4.39
N TYR A 71 -7.16 6.68 -5.61
CA TYR A 71 -7.35 7.46 -6.83
C TYR A 71 -8.63 7.12 -7.62
N TYR A 72 -9.49 6.23 -7.13
CA TYR A 72 -10.76 5.89 -7.78
C TYR A 72 -11.78 7.06 -7.74
N ASN A 73 -12.92 6.87 -8.40
CA ASN A 73 -13.96 7.89 -8.57
C ASN A 73 -13.46 9.12 -9.34
N TYR A 74 -12.65 8.91 -10.36
CA TYR A 74 -12.06 9.95 -11.22
C TYR A 74 -11.19 10.94 -10.45
N CYS A 75 -10.44 10.48 -9.45
CA CYS A 75 -9.41 11.30 -8.82
C CYS A 75 -8.20 11.38 -9.76
N ASP A 76 -7.61 12.57 -9.89
CA ASP A 76 -6.43 12.75 -10.73
C ASP A 76 -5.18 12.53 -9.89
N VAL A 77 -4.34 11.57 -10.31
CA VAL A 77 -3.07 11.29 -9.61
C VAL A 77 -2.17 12.53 -9.62
N MET A 78 -2.28 13.37 -10.65
CA MET A 78 -1.43 14.55 -10.82
C MET A 78 -1.90 15.77 -10.03
N ASP A 79 -3.07 15.75 -9.38
CA ASP A 79 -3.56 16.87 -8.55
C ASP A 79 -2.58 17.28 -7.44
N LYS A 80 -1.77 16.33 -6.95
CA LYS A 80 -0.72 16.54 -5.94
C LYS A 80 0.69 16.33 -6.48
N GLY A 81 0.84 16.01 -7.76
CA GLY A 81 2.07 15.52 -8.36
C GLY A 81 2.43 14.09 -7.92
N LEU A 82 3.59 13.59 -8.35
CA LEU A 82 4.04 12.23 -8.05
C LEU A 82 4.70 12.08 -6.68
N GLN A 83 5.07 13.19 -6.04
CA GLN A 83 5.72 13.20 -4.74
C GLN A 83 5.01 14.19 -3.82
N TRP A 84 4.36 13.69 -2.78
CA TRP A 84 3.56 14.51 -1.88
C TRP A 84 3.37 13.87 -0.52
N ASN A 85 3.01 14.70 0.46
CA ASN A 85 2.45 14.25 1.71
C ASN A 85 1.18 15.04 2.04
N TRP A 86 0.32 14.45 2.86
CA TRP A 86 -0.87 15.12 3.34
C TRP A 86 -1.23 14.65 4.74
N MET A 87 -1.09 15.56 5.71
CA MET A 87 -1.46 15.32 7.09
C MET A 87 -2.94 15.62 7.28
N PHE A 88 -3.69 14.64 7.79
CA PHE A 88 -5.11 14.81 8.15
C PHE A 88 -5.32 14.98 9.65
N LYS A 89 -4.31 14.64 10.46
CA LYS A 89 -4.16 14.96 11.88
C LYS A 89 -2.68 15.18 12.19
N LYS A 90 -2.34 15.54 13.44
CA LYS A 90 -0.97 15.86 13.86
C LYS A 90 0.06 14.76 13.58
N ASN A 91 -0.36 13.50 13.64
CA ASN A 91 0.50 12.30 13.57
C ASN A 91 -0.08 11.25 12.62
N VAL A 92 -0.94 11.66 11.70
CA VAL A 92 -1.68 10.74 10.84
C VAL A 92 -1.72 11.38 9.46
N GLY A 93 -1.05 10.75 8.50
CA GLY A 93 -0.80 11.34 7.19
C GLY A 93 -0.58 10.32 6.07
N TYR A 94 -0.86 10.77 4.85
CA TYR A 94 -0.49 10.10 3.61
C TYR A 94 0.89 10.52 3.15
N TYR A 95 1.63 9.57 2.58
CA TYR A 95 3.01 9.70 2.15
C TYR A 95 3.19 8.99 0.81
N GLN A 96 3.39 9.76 -0.26
CA GLN A 96 3.67 9.25 -1.60
C GLN A 96 5.05 9.70 -2.05
N ASN A 97 5.94 8.73 -2.28
CA ASN A 97 7.36 8.95 -2.57
C ASN A 97 7.99 9.81 -1.46
N GLN A 98 7.89 9.35 -0.22
CA GLN A 98 8.45 10.03 0.95
C GLN A 98 9.27 9.05 1.79
N VAL A 99 10.26 9.60 2.49
CA VAL A 99 10.95 8.93 3.59
C VAL A 99 10.54 9.62 4.89
N VAL A 100 10.13 8.86 5.89
CA VAL A 100 9.89 9.36 7.24
C VAL A 100 10.81 8.63 8.20
N ARG A 101 11.71 9.36 8.86
CA ARG A 101 12.54 8.81 9.94
C ARG A 101 11.77 8.86 11.26
N ILE A 102 11.70 7.72 11.96
CA ILE A 102 11.23 7.65 13.34
C ILE A 102 12.33 6.95 14.13
N ASP A 103 12.93 7.68 15.08
CA ASP A 103 14.09 7.23 15.85
C ASP A 103 15.26 6.82 14.92
N ASP A 104 15.65 5.55 14.94
CA ASP A 104 16.72 4.95 14.14
C ASP A 104 16.22 4.25 12.87
N THR A 105 14.92 4.37 12.55
CA THR A 105 14.25 3.62 11.48
C THR A 105 13.76 4.55 10.35
N ASP A 106 14.19 4.30 9.11
CA ASP A 106 13.64 4.94 7.91
C ASP A 106 12.45 4.15 7.36
N PHE A 107 11.34 4.86 7.13
CA PHE A 107 10.16 4.35 6.43
C PHE A 107 10.12 4.92 5.01
N ILE A 108 10.36 4.10 4.00
CA ILE A 108 10.35 4.48 2.58
C ILE A 108 8.98 4.09 2.00
N MET A 109 8.22 5.06 1.48
CA MET A 109 6.79 4.90 1.22
C MET A 109 6.36 5.40 -0.16
N ASN A 110 5.70 4.53 -0.93
CA ASN A 110 4.96 4.91 -2.15
C ASN A 110 4.00 3.81 -2.63
N THR A 111 3.08 4.13 -3.54
CA THR A 111 2.17 3.14 -4.15
C THR A 111 2.87 1.97 -4.88
N LEU A 112 4.15 2.15 -5.24
CA LEU A 112 4.96 1.36 -6.18
C LEU A 112 4.42 1.33 -7.61
N TRP A 113 3.11 1.18 -7.81
CA TRP A 113 2.50 0.75 -9.08
C TRP A 113 3.17 -0.52 -9.63
N SER A 114 2.60 -1.13 -10.66
CA SER A 114 3.20 -2.32 -11.26
C SER A 114 3.82 -2.01 -12.62
N GLN A 115 4.52 -2.98 -13.21
CA GLN A 115 5.06 -2.85 -14.55
C GLN A 115 4.30 -3.72 -15.55
N ILE A 116 3.50 -3.07 -16.39
CA ILE A 116 2.71 -3.70 -17.44
C ILE A 116 3.60 -3.96 -18.64
N SER A 117 3.71 -5.23 -19.04
CA SER A 117 4.46 -5.59 -20.23
C SER A 117 3.69 -5.22 -21.51
N PRO A 118 4.38 -4.88 -22.62
CA PRO A 118 3.69 -4.58 -23.88
C PRO A 118 2.79 -5.71 -24.40
N SER A 119 3.12 -6.97 -24.09
CA SER A 119 2.30 -8.12 -24.50
C SER A 119 0.98 -8.23 -23.71
N ASP A 120 0.95 -7.70 -22.49
CA ASP A 120 -0.21 -7.80 -21.59
C ASP A 120 -1.12 -6.57 -21.68
N GLU A 121 -0.62 -5.49 -22.28
CA GLU A 121 -1.21 -4.15 -22.26
C GLU A 121 -2.71 -4.14 -22.54
N TYR A 122 -3.15 -4.74 -23.65
CA TYR A 122 -4.57 -4.77 -24.02
C TYR A 122 -5.43 -5.51 -22.98
N PHE A 123 -4.93 -6.64 -22.46
CA PHE A 123 -5.67 -7.45 -21.48
C PHE A 123 -5.75 -6.75 -20.13
N VAL A 124 -4.65 -6.13 -19.70
CA VAL A 124 -4.59 -5.35 -18.46
C VAL A 124 -5.45 -4.10 -18.55
N TRP A 125 -5.31 -3.32 -19.61
CA TRP A 125 -6.12 -2.12 -19.86
C TRP A 125 -7.62 -2.42 -19.83
N LYS A 126 -8.02 -3.53 -20.46
CA LYS A 126 -9.40 -3.99 -20.48
C LYS A 126 -9.84 -4.62 -19.15
N GLY A 127 -8.95 -5.31 -18.45
CA GLY A 127 -9.25 -6.06 -17.24
C GLY A 127 -9.33 -5.20 -15.98
N MET A 128 -8.44 -4.23 -15.83
CA MET A 128 -8.28 -3.47 -14.59
C MET A 128 -9.22 -2.28 -14.50
N ASN A 129 -9.85 -2.09 -13.32
CA ASN A 129 -10.72 -0.95 -13.07
C ASN A 129 -9.97 0.37 -13.00
N ASP A 130 -8.68 0.33 -12.73
CA ASP A 130 -7.77 1.48 -12.67
C ASP A 130 -7.92 2.37 -13.91
N PHE A 131 -7.93 1.79 -15.11
CA PHE A 131 -8.07 2.52 -16.38
C PHE A 131 -9.49 3.02 -16.68
N ARG A 132 -10.44 2.76 -15.78
CA ARG A 132 -11.84 3.24 -15.85
C ARG A 132 -12.19 4.21 -14.72
N GLN A 133 -11.38 4.23 -13.66
CA GLN A 133 -11.68 4.93 -12.41
C GLN A 133 -10.65 6.01 -12.06
N ILE A 134 -9.42 5.92 -12.57
CA ILE A 134 -8.33 6.82 -12.23
C ILE A 134 -8.11 7.82 -13.36
N MET A 135 -7.86 9.09 -12.99
CA MET A 135 -7.49 10.15 -13.92
C MET A 135 -5.99 10.44 -13.83
N TYR A 136 -5.42 10.92 -14.93
CA TYR A 136 -4.07 11.42 -15.04
C TYR A 136 -4.05 12.64 -15.98
N ASN A 137 -3.71 13.82 -15.47
CA ASN A 137 -3.67 15.08 -16.22
C ASN A 137 -4.96 15.36 -17.01
N GLY A 138 -6.11 15.19 -16.36
CA GLY A 138 -7.43 15.48 -16.89
C GLY A 138 -8.00 14.43 -17.86
N LYS A 139 -7.32 13.29 -18.05
CA LYS A 139 -7.76 12.16 -18.89
C LYS A 139 -7.81 10.87 -18.08
N LEU A 140 -8.53 9.86 -18.57
CA LEU A 140 -8.45 8.53 -17.97
C LEU A 140 -7.01 8.00 -18.07
N LEU A 141 -6.53 7.41 -16.98
CA LEU A 141 -5.23 6.76 -16.90
C LEU A 141 -5.04 5.77 -18.06
N GLN A 142 -3.86 5.76 -18.68
CA GLN A 142 -3.45 4.70 -19.61
C GLN A 142 -2.27 3.93 -19.04
N THR A 143 -1.95 2.81 -19.70
CA THR A 143 -0.88 1.87 -19.37
C THR A 143 0.50 2.53 -19.41
N GLU A 144 0.71 3.50 -20.30
CA GLU A 144 1.96 4.24 -20.39
C GLU A 144 2.22 5.05 -19.11
N GLU A 145 1.25 5.86 -18.66
CA GLU A 145 1.41 6.65 -17.44
C GLU A 145 1.48 5.76 -16.19
N PHE A 146 0.75 4.65 -16.15
CA PHE A 146 0.88 3.65 -15.09
C PHE A 146 2.34 3.16 -14.95
N ASN A 147 2.98 2.79 -16.07
CA ASN A 147 4.38 2.38 -16.09
C ASN A 147 5.35 3.54 -15.76
N GLN A 148 5.05 4.77 -16.16
CA GLN A 148 5.84 5.94 -15.78
C GLN A 148 5.81 6.17 -14.26
N MET A 149 4.63 6.05 -13.63
CA MET A 149 4.51 6.15 -12.18
C MET A 149 5.23 5.01 -11.46
N HIS A 150 5.22 3.81 -12.03
CA HIS A 150 6.02 2.69 -11.52
C HIS A 150 7.51 2.99 -11.49
N ASN A 151 8.06 3.43 -12.63
CA ASN A 151 9.47 3.78 -12.73
C ASN A 151 9.86 4.87 -11.72
N PHE A 152 9.03 5.93 -11.60
CA PHE A 152 9.25 6.99 -10.63
C PHE A 152 9.29 6.48 -9.18
N CYS A 153 8.34 5.62 -8.81
CA CYS A 153 8.30 5.02 -7.48
C CYS A 153 9.50 4.10 -7.20
N LEU A 154 9.88 3.29 -8.18
CA LEU A 154 11.01 2.37 -8.05
C LEU A 154 12.35 3.11 -7.95
N ASP A 155 12.53 4.18 -8.74
CA ASP A 155 13.73 5.02 -8.68
C ASP A 155 13.82 5.75 -7.34
N PHE A 156 12.69 6.24 -6.81
CA PHE A 156 12.64 6.82 -5.47
C PHE A 156 13.06 5.82 -4.38
N ILE A 157 12.58 4.57 -4.45
CA ILE A 157 12.98 3.51 -3.50
C ILE A 157 14.48 3.25 -3.59
N LYS A 158 15.01 3.04 -4.79
CA LYS A 158 16.44 2.77 -5.00
C LYS A 158 17.31 3.90 -4.45
N GLN A 159 16.96 5.14 -4.75
CA GLN A 159 17.68 6.31 -4.25
C GLN A 159 17.62 6.38 -2.72
N SER A 160 16.43 6.22 -2.14
CA SER A 160 16.24 6.27 -0.68
C SER A 160 17.01 5.16 0.05
N LEU A 161 17.07 3.94 -0.51
CA LEU A 161 17.86 2.84 0.04
C LEU A 161 19.36 3.15 0.02
N ALA A 162 19.86 3.74 -1.06
CA ALA A 162 21.25 4.10 -1.21
C ALA A 162 21.67 5.26 -0.28
N GLU A 163 20.76 6.22 -0.04
CA GLU A 163 21.01 7.42 0.76
C GLU A 163 20.75 7.23 2.26
N SER A 164 19.94 6.23 2.65
CA SER A 164 19.55 6.03 4.04
C SER A 164 20.76 5.77 4.93
N THR A 165 20.79 6.43 6.08
CA THR A 165 21.78 6.20 7.16
C THR A 165 21.13 5.60 8.41
N ALA A 166 19.87 5.18 8.31
CA ALA A 166 19.15 4.55 9.41
C ALA A 166 19.77 3.20 9.81
N GLU A 167 19.59 2.82 11.06
CA GLU A 167 19.92 1.47 11.53
C GLU A 167 18.96 0.45 10.91
N HIS A 168 17.67 0.80 10.89
CA HIS A 168 16.62 -0.04 10.30
C HIS A 168 15.95 0.64 9.09
N ILE A 169 15.59 -0.14 8.08
CA ILE A 169 14.84 0.31 6.91
C ILE A 169 13.58 -0.54 6.74
N VAL A 170 12.45 0.14 6.68
CA VAL A 170 11.15 -0.45 6.32
C VAL A 170 10.68 0.18 5.02
N VAL A 171 10.45 -0.66 4.01
CA VAL A 171 9.81 -0.23 2.76
C VAL A 171 8.32 -0.55 2.84
N ILE A 172 7.48 0.39 2.42
CA ILE A 172 6.03 0.23 2.42
C ILE A 172 5.53 0.56 1.03
N THR A 173 4.89 -0.42 0.40
CA THR A 173 4.24 -0.26 -0.89
C THR A 173 2.78 -0.68 -0.84
N HIS A 174 1.99 -0.30 -1.83
CA HIS A 174 0.68 -0.91 -2.00
C HIS A 174 0.77 -2.15 -2.90
N HIS A 175 1.31 -1.97 -4.11
CA HIS A 175 1.50 -3.08 -5.05
C HIS A 175 2.58 -4.06 -4.57
N LEU A 176 2.47 -5.31 -5.05
CA LEU A 176 3.30 -6.43 -4.61
C LEU A 176 4.74 -6.26 -5.13
N PRO A 177 5.76 -6.45 -4.28
CA PRO A 177 7.16 -6.25 -4.67
C PRO A 177 7.83 -7.53 -5.19
N THR A 178 7.12 -8.65 -5.25
CA THR A 178 7.66 -9.93 -5.74
C THR A 178 6.55 -10.84 -6.22
N LEU A 179 6.86 -11.73 -7.18
CA LEU A 179 5.94 -12.77 -7.63
C LEU A 179 5.82 -13.92 -6.61
N GLU A 180 6.73 -14.01 -5.62
CA GLU A 180 6.68 -15.03 -4.57
C GLU A 180 5.41 -14.93 -3.72
N VAL A 181 4.88 -13.71 -3.56
CA VAL A 181 3.69 -13.43 -2.77
C VAL A 181 2.40 -13.34 -3.61
N VAL A 182 2.45 -13.78 -4.87
CA VAL A 182 1.26 -13.93 -5.71
C VAL A 182 0.55 -15.23 -5.37
N ALA A 183 -0.75 -15.14 -5.06
CA ALA A 183 -1.57 -16.30 -4.72
C ALA A 183 -1.52 -17.38 -5.81
N SER A 184 -1.50 -18.65 -5.39
CA SER A 184 -1.32 -19.80 -6.28
C SER A 184 -2.33 -19.87 -7.41
N HIS A 185 -3.59 -19.49 -7.15
CA HIS A 185 -4.67 -19.48 -8.14
C HIS A 185 -4.61 -18.30 -9.12
N HIS A 186 -3.77 -17.30 -8.86
CA HIS A 186 -3.49 -16.19 -9.77
C HIS A 186 -2.21 -16.40 -10.59
N LYS A 187 -1.39 -17.42 -10.28
CA LYS A 187 -0.15 -17.69 -11.03
C LYS A 187 -0.44 -17.91 -12.52
N GLY A 188 0.32 -17.21 -13.37
CA GLY A 188 0.15 -17.25 -14.82
C GLY A 188 -0.97 -16.36 -15.38
N SER A 189 -1.71 -15.64 -14.52
CA SER A 189 -2.67 -14.62 -15.00
C SER A 189 -1.94 -13.49 -15.70
N VAL A 190 -2.42 -13.14 -16.90
CA VAL A 190 -1.95 -11.97 -17.67
C VAL A 190 -2.15 -10.65 -16.91
N LEU A 191 -3.11 -10.62 -15.97
CA LEU A 191 -3.39 -9.42 -15.19
C LEU A 191 -2.33 -9.16 -14.12
N ASN A 192 -1.51 -10.15 -13.74
CA ASN A 192 -0.52 -9.98 -12.66
C ASN A 192 0.48 -8.86 -12.91
N SER A 193 0.75 -8.49 -14.18
CA SER A 193 1.61 -7.36 -14.51
C SER A 193 1.02 -6.01 -14.09
N ALA A 194 -0.25 -5.96 -13.69
CA ALA A 194 -0.88 -4.82 -13.02
C ALA A 194 -0.84 -4.89 -11.48
N PHE A 195 -0.50 -6.04 -10.89
CA PHE A 195 -0.54 -6.24 -9.43
C PHE A 195 0.85 -6.33 -8.79
N ALA A 196 1.81 -6.95 -9.47
CA ALA A 196 3.10 -7.35 -8.91
C ALA A 196 4.26 -7.07 -9.86
N THR A 197 5.34 -6.52 -9.30
CA THR A 197 6.63 -6.38 -9.97
C THR A 197 7.66 -7.27 -9.30
N GLU A 198 8.49 -7.96 -10.07
CA GLU A 198 9.52 -8.86 -9.54
C GLU A 198 10.76 -8.08 -9.07
N LEU A 199 10.81 -7.74 -7.78
CA LEU A 199 11.92 -7.00 -7.16
C LEU A 199 12.76 -7.84 -6.19
N SER A 200 12.64 -9.18 -6.18
CA SER A 200 13.34 -10.04 -5.21
C SER A 200 14.86 -9.82 -5.20
N ARG A 201 15.46 -9.52 -6.35
CA ARG A 201 16.89 -9.16 -6.41
C ARG A 201 17.20 -7.83 -5.73
N LEU A 202 16.39 -6.80 -5.95
CA LEU A 202 16.55 -5.51 -5.26
C LEU A 202 16.44 -5.71 -3.75
N ILE A 203 15.45 -6.48 -3.31
CA ILE A 203 15.25 -6.81 -1.90
C ILE A 203 16.46 -7.55 -1.34
N ALA A 204 16.93 -8.59 -2.04
CA ALA A 204 18.07 -9.39 -1.58
C ALA A 204 19.39 -8.59 -1.52
N ASP A 205 19.60 -7.64 -2.43
CA ASP A 205 20.83 -6.88 -2.56
C ASP A 205 20.91 -5.66 -1.60
N ASN A 206 19.86 -5.36 -0.83
CA ASN A 206 19.78 -4.19 0.07
C ASN A 206 19.47 -4.58 1.51
N ARG A 207 19.91 -3.76 2.48
CA ARG A 207 19.52 -3.91 3.89
C ARG A 207 18.10 -3.39 4.11
N ILE A 208 17.13 -4.29 4.10
CA ILE A 208 15.74 -3.98 4.40
C ILE A 208 15.30 -4.93 5.51
N ASP A 209 14.80 -4.40 6.62
CA ASP A 209 14.31 -5.23 7.72
C ASP A 209 12.93 -5.81 7.38
N ALA A 210 12.07 -4.97 6.80
CA ALA A 210 10.73 -5.36 6.38
C ALA A 210 10.26 -4.62 5.13
N TRP A 211 9.52 -5.33 4.28
CA TRP A 211 8.74 -4.78 3.18
C TRP A 211 7.26 -5.06 3.43
N ILE A 212 6.49 -4.03 3.73
CA ILE A 212 5.05 -4.13 4.03
C ILE A 212 4.26 -3.79 2.76
N TYR A 213 3.32 -4.65 2.34
CA TYR A 213 2.55 -4.47 1.11
C TYR A 213 1.03 -4.77 1.26
N GLY A 214 0.23 -4.52 0.21
CA GLY A 214 -1.23 -4.76 0.15
C GLY A 214 -1.73 -5.27 -1.22
N HIS A 215 -2.90 -4.79 -1.69
CA HIS A 215 -3.43 -4.88 -3.06
C HIS A 215 -4.01 -6.23 -3.54
N SER A 216 -3.38 -7.37 -3.25
CA SER A 216 -3.81 -8.68 -3.78
C SER A 216 -4.98 -9.33 -3.03
N HIS A 217 -5.38 -8.74 -1.92
CA HIS A 217 -6.35 -9.22 -0.95
C HIS A 217 -6.04 -10.60 -0.37
N THR A 218 -4.86 -11.17 -0.60
CA THR A 218 -4.46 -12.49 -0.11
C THR A 218 -3.24 -12.36 0.79
N ASN A 219 -3.38 -12.69 2.09
CA ASN A 219 -2.27 -12.56 3.02
C ASN A 219 -1.24 -13.66 2.83
N ILE A 220 -0.10 -13.30 2.24
CA ILE A 220 1.03 -14.19 2.00
C ILE A 220 2.29 -13.50 2.52
N ASP A 221 2.94 -14.11 3.51
CA ASP A 221 4.23 -13.64 4.00
C ASP A 221 5.36 -14.42 3.31
N ALA A 222 6.49 -13.75 3.07
CA ALA A 222 7.71 -14.33 2.52
C ALA A 222 8.94 -13.74 3.21
N GLU A 223 10.11 -14.33 2.97
CA GLU A 223 11.39 -13.82 3.45
C GLU A 223 12.43 -13.90 2.34
N ILE A 224 13.09 -12.77 2.04
CA ILE A 224 14.09 -12.66 0.97
C ILE A 224 15.37 -12.11 1.57
N ASN A 225 16.40 -12.96 1.68
CA ASN A 225 17.70 -12.62 2.25
C ASN A 225 17.62 -11.89 3.61
N GLY A 226 16.74 -12.35 4.51
CA GLY A 226 16.50 -11.75 5.82
C GLY A 226 15.51 -10.58 5.84
N THR A 227 15.07 -10.07 4.68
CA THR A 227 13.98 -9.09 4.59
C THR A 227 12.64 -9.80 4.77
N LYS A 228 11.84 -9.35 5.75
CA LYS A 228 10.45 -9.84 5.92
C LYS A 228 9.52 -9.16 4.92
N VAL A 229 8.99 -9.89 3.94
CA VAL A 229 7.99 -9.37 2.99
C VAL A 229 6.61 -9.77 3.50
N VAL A 230 5.85 -8.82 4.04
CA VAL A 230 4.65 -9.10 4.84
C VAL A 230 3.46 -8.23 4.47
N CYS A 231 2.24 -8.73 4.71
CA CYS A 231 1.01 -7.97 4.51
C CYS A 231 -0.07 -8.35 5.53
N ASN A 232 -1.11 -7.52 5.62
CA ASN A 232 -2.30 -7.77 6.44
C ASN A 232 -3.53 -7.07 5.84
N GLN A 233 -4.00 -7.64 4.75
CA GLN A 233 -5.01 -7.14 3.85
C GLN A 233 -6.39 -7.54 4.36
N MET A 234 -7.28 -6.55 4.55
CA MET A 234 -8.66 -6.82 4.95
C MET A 234 -9.52 -7.24 3.75
N GLY A 235 -9.32 -6.59 2.60
CA GLY A 235 -10.08 -6.84 1.38
C GLY A 235 -11.57 -6.52 1.53
N TYR A 236 -12.37 -7.11 0.66
CA TYR A 236 -13.81 -6.88 0.59
C TYR A 236 -14.58 -7.68 1.65
N VAL A 237 -15.17 -6.99 2.63
CA VAL A 237 -15.99 -7.63 3.67
C VAL A 237 -17.21 -8.31 3.08
N PHE A 238 -17.84 -7.73 2.05
CA PHE A 238 -19.00 -8.31 1.38
C PHE A 238 -18.68 -9.62 0.63
N GLN A 239 -17.39 -9.92 0.38
CA GLN A 239 -16.92 -11.20 -0.16
C GLN A 239 -16.32 -12.12 0.92
N ASN A 240 -16.37 -11.71 2.20
CA ASN A 240 -15.74 -12.40 3.34
C ASN A 240 -14.22 -12.55 3.25
N GLU A 241 -13.52 -11.70 2.46
CA GLU A 241 -12.06 -11.82 2.26
C GLU A 241 -11.28 -11.67 3.57
N HIS A 242 -11.67 -10.77 4.45
CA HIS A 242 -11.09 -10.63 5.79
C HIS A 242 -11.11 -11.93 6.61
N ILE A 243 -12.05 -12.86 6.35
CA ILE A 243 -12.11 -14.17 7.00
C ILE A 243 -11.28 -15.18 6.22
N THR A 244 -11.53 -15.30 4.91
CA THR A 244 -10.93 -16.36 4.08
C THR A 244 -9.44 -16.16 3.86
N ASN A 245 -9.00 -14.91 3.85
CA ASN A 245 -7.62 -14.52 3.59
C ASN A 245 -6.88 -14.16 4.89
N GLY A 246 -7.50 -14.38 6.06
CA GLY A 246 -6.81 -14.35 7.35
C GLY A 246 -6.36 -12.96 7.81
N PHE A 247 -7.22 -11.95 7.65
CA PHE A 247 -6.96 -10.63 8.23
C PHE A 247 -6.86 -10.74 9.76
N ASP A 248 -5.73 -10.28 10.32
CA ASP A 248 -5.50 -10.27 11.77
C ASP A 248 -5.39 -8.82 12.27
N PRO A 249 -6.43 -8.29 12.96
CA PRO A 249 -6.42 -6.95 13.54
C PRO A 249 -5.20 -6.63 14.41
N GLY A 250 -4.60 -7.66 15.04
CA GLY A 250 -3.44 -7.53 15.91
C GLY A 250 -2.09 -7.67 15.23
N LYS A 251 -2.04 -7.98 13.92
CA LYS A 251 -0.80 -8.30 13.21
C LYS A 251 0.20 -7.15 13.31
N CYS A 252 1.39 -7.50 13.78
CA CYS A 252 2.48 -6.56 13.99
C CYS A 252 3.82 -7.26 13.80
N LEU A 253 4.86 -6.48 13.54
CA LEU A 253 6.24 -6.94 13.56
C LEU A 253 7.06 -6.13 14.56
N VAL A 254 8.16 -6.73 15.00
CA VAL A 254 9.17 -6.06 15.81
C VAL A 254 10.43 -5.98 14.97
N LEU A 255 10.94 -4.75 14.82
CA LEU A 255 12.32 -4.45 14.39
C LEU A 255 13.24 -4.63 15.58
#